data_AF-A0A2K0XNU7-F1
#
_entry.id   AF-A0A2K0XNU7-F1
#
_cell.length_a   1.000
_cell.length_b   1.000
_cell.length_c   1.000
_cell.angle_alpha   90.00
_cell.angle_beta   90.00
_cell.angle_gamma   90.00
#
_symmetry.space_group_name_H-M   'P 1'
#
loop_
_entity.id
_entity.type
_entity.pdbx_description
1 polymer ?
#
loop_
_entity_poly.entity_id
_entity_poly.type
_entity_poly.pdbx_seq_one_letter_code
_entity_poly.pdbx_strand_id
1 'polypeptide(L)' 'MKFDIDGKTFYSYVTYIQQTRKYSKNWAFVMYKVNFGKWVDKDTRDKNIPQEPSKDFLEWLDEYQYSPKKMH' A
#
# COMPACT_ATOMS: atom_id res chain seq x y z
N MET A 1 12.07 -4.06 1.98
CA MET A 1 11.54 -4.75 0.78
C MET A 1 10.65 -3.75 0.06
N LYS A 2 10.87 -3.56 -1.24
CA LYS A 2 10.06 -2.70 -2.11
C LYS A 2 9.38 -3.59 -3.14
N PHE A 3 8.09 -3.38 -3.36
CA PHE A 3 7.35 -4.00 -4.45
C PHE A 3 7.54 -3.17 -5.72
N ASP A 4 7.89 -3.83 -6.81
CA ASP A 4 8.16 -3.19 -8.10
C ASP A 4 6.86 -2.98 -8.88
N ILE A 5 6.28 -1.80 -8.73
CA ILE A 5 5.06 -1.37 -9.43
C ILE A 5 5.03 0.16 -9.48
N ASP A 6 4.25 0.73 -10.39
CA ASP A 6 4.05 2.17 -10.42
C ASP A 6 3.27 2.68 -9.19
N GLY A 7 3.49 3.95 -8.84
CA GLY A 7 2.90 4.53 -7.64
C GLY A 7 1.37 4.57 -7.66
N LYS A 8 0.76 4.81 -8.82
CA LYS A 8 -0.71 4.91 -8.91
C LYS A 8 -1.35 3.56 -8.63
N THR A 9 -0.84 2.50 -9.25
CA THR A 9 -1.34 1.14 -9.04
C THR A 9 -1.05 0.64 -7.62
N PHE A 10 0.13 0.96 -7.06
CA PHE A 10 0.40 0.65 -5.65
C PHE A 10 -0.64 1.31 -4.74
N TYR A 11 -0.92 2.61 -4.97
CA TYR A 11 -1.83 3.38 -4.14
C TYR A 11 -3.29 2.90 -4.26
N SER A 12 -3.73 2.49 -5.45
CA SER A 12 -5.05 1.90 -5.64
C SER A 12 -5.21 0.59 -4.87
N TYR A 13 -4.18 -0.27 -4.87
CA TYR A 13 -4.16 -1.54 -4.14
C TYR A 13 -4.19 -1.35 -2.63
N VAL A 14 -3.32 -0.52 -2.06
CA VAL A 14 -3.33 -0.28 -0.61
C VAL A 14 -4.60 0.42 -0.16
N THR A 15 -5.23 1.26 -1.00
CA THR A 15 -6.51 1.88 -0.66
C THR A 15 -7.65 0.85 -0.66
N TYR A 16 -7.65 -0.08 -1.60
CA TYR A 16 -8.61 -1.19 -1.59
C TYR A 16 -8.49 -2.04 -0.32
N ILE A 17 -7.26 -2.41 0.05
CA ILE A 17 -7.00 -3.17 1.29
C ILE A 17 -7.41 -2.37 2.53
N GLN A 18 -7.12 -1.07 2.56
CA GLN A 18 -7.50 -0.19 3.66
C GLN A 18 -9.02 -0.15 3.88
N GLN A 19 -9.81 -0.12 2.80
CA GLN A 19 -11.27 -0.13 2.87
C GLN A 19 -11.81 -1.50 3.29
N THR A 20 -11.33 -2.57 2.66
CA THR A 20 -11.81 -3.95 2.90
C THR A 20 -11.44 -4.45 4.30
N ARG A 21 -10.20 -4.23 4.75
CA ARG A 21 -9.73 -4.60 6.09
C ARG A 21 -10.07 -3.55 7.16
N LYS A 22 -10.78 -2.48 6.79
CA LYS A 22 -11.18 -1.36 7.67
C LYS A 22 -10.02 -0.74 8.45
N TYR A 23 -8.85 -0.66 7.83
CA TYR A 23 -7.70 0.03 8.41
C TYR A 23 -7.91 1.55 8.46
N SER A 24 -7.14 2.20 9.33
CA SER A 24 -7.15 3.67 9.39
C SER A 24 -6.79 4.29 8.04
N LYS A 25 -7.34 5.47 7.75
CA LYS A 25 -7.04 6.19 6.49
C LYS A 25 -5.55 6.43 6.29
N ASN A 26 -4.81 6.64 7.39
CA ASN A 26 -3.37 6.85 7.38
C ASN A 26 -2.57 5.62 6.94
N TRP A 27 -3.14 4.41 7.05
CA TRP A 27 -2.45 3.17 6.70
C TRP A 27 -2.02 3.15 5.23
N ALA A 28 -2.89 3.53 4.30
CA ALA A 28 -2.56 3.59 2.87
C ALA A 28 -1.40 4.55 2.58
N PHE A 29 -1.36 5.71 3.24
CA PHE A 29 -0.27 6.67 3.13
C PHE A 29 1.04 6.13 3.68
N VAL A 30 0.99 5.43 4.82
CA VAL A 30 2.18 4.80 5.43
C VAL A 30 2.72 3.71 4.53
N MET A 31 1.87 2.82 4.01
CA MET A 31 2.29 1.76 3.09
C MET A 31 2.92 2.31 1.82
N TYR A 32 2.34 3.37 1.25
CA TYR A 32 2.93 4.05 0.09
C TYR A 32 4.31 4.62 0.41
N LYS A 33 4.45 5.30 1.55
CA LYS A 33 5.74 5.86 1.99
C LYS A 33 6.78 4.78 2.26
N VAL A 34 6.38 3.66 2.83
CA VAL A 34 7.26 2.50 3.05
C VAL A 34 7.83 1.97 1.73
N ASN A 35 7.01 1.90 0.68
CA ASN A 35 7.43 1.36 -0.61
C ASN A 35 8.29 2.34 -1.43
N PHE A 36 7.90 3.62 -1.46
CA PHE A 36 8.52 4.61 -2.36
C PHE A 36 9.42 5.63 -1.66
N GLY A 37 9.50 5.63 -0.33
CA GLY A 37 10.29 6.59 0.46
C GLY A 37 9.74 8.03 0.46
N LYS A 38 8.61 8.28 -0.21
CA LYS A 38 7.98 9.59 -0.35
C LYS A 38 6.48 9.50 -0.15
N TRP A 39 5.84 10.63 0.16
CA TRP A 39 4.39 10.71 0.24
C TRP A 39 3.75 10.62 -1.14
N VAL A 40 2.52 10.10 -1.19
CA VAL A 40 1.69 10.13 -2.40
C VAL A 40 1.43 11.58 -2.79
N ASP A 41 1.53 11.89 -4.08
CA ASP A 41 1.21 13.21 -4.59
C ASP A 41 -0.31 13.46 -4.58
N LYS A 42 -0.68 14.73 -4.65
CA LYS A 42 -2.08 15.15 -4.56
C LYS A 42 -2.94 14.59 -5.71
N ASP A 43 -2.39 14.51 -6.91
CA ASP A 43 -3.14 14.08 -8.10
C ASP A 43 -3.48 12.59 -8.01
N THR A 44 -2.47 11.77 -7.70
CA THR A 44 -2.66 10.33 -7.44
C THR A 44 -3.66 10.09 -6.32
N ARG A 45 -3.60 10.87 -5.23
CA ARG A 45 -4.51 10.74 -4.09
C ARG A 45 -5.95 11.07 -4.45
N ASP A 46 -6.17 12.23 -5.07
CA ASP A 46 -7.52 12.79 -5.29
C ASP A 46 -8.25 12.07 -6.44
N LYS A 47 -7.50 11.52 -7.42
CA LYS A 47 -8.04 10.75 -8.55
C LYS A 47 -7.98 9.23 -8.35
N ASN A 48 -7.61 8.77 -7.15
CA ASN A 48 -7.47 7.34 -6.90
C ASN A 48 -8.82 6.64 -6.98
N ILE A 49 -8.85 5.51 -7.69
CA ILE A 49 -9.97 4.57 -7.65
C ILE A 49 -9.42 3.28 -7.07
N PRO A 50 -9.92 2.81 -5.89
CA PRO A 50 -9.46 1.56 -5.29
C PRO A 50 -9.61 0.40 -6.27
N GLN A 51 -8.59 -0.45 -6.34
CA GLN A 51 -8.56 -1.61 -7.23
C GLN A 51 -8.15 -2.85 -6.45
N GLU A 52 -8.76 -3.98 -6.79
CA GLU A 52 -8.40 -5.26 -6.20
C GLU A 52 -6.92 -5.58 -6.50
N PRO A 53 -6.11 -5.87 -5.46
CA PRO A 53 -4.69 -6.18 -5.65
C PRO A 53 -4.46 -7.51 -6.36
N SER A 54 -3.32 -7.62 -7.03
CA SER A 54 -2.84 -8.91 -7.53
C SER A 54 -2.44 -9.86 -6.39
N LYS A 55 -2.38 -11.16 -6.69
CA LYS A 55 -1.91 -12.19 -5.75
C LYS A 55 -0.50 -11.89 -5.24
N ASP A 56 0.41 -11.54 -6.15
CA ASP A 56 1.82 -11.21 -5.82
C ASP A 56 1.91 -10.02 -4.85
N PHE A 57 1.02 -9.03 -5.01
CA PHE A 57 0.97 -7.90 -4.09
C PHE A 57 0.50 -8.31 -2.69
N LEU A 58 -0.49 -9.20 -2.61
CA LEU A 58 -0.98 -9.73 -1.33
C LEU A 58 0.09 -10.57 -0.63
N GLU A 59 0.81 -11.41 -1.38
CA GLU A 59 1.93 -12.19 -0.85
C GLU A 59 3.05 -11.29 -0.31
N TRP A 60 3.44 -10.27 -1.09
CA TRP A 60 4.39 -9.26 -0.62
C TRP A 60 3.90 -8.53 0.65
N LEU A 61 2.61 -8.17 0.71
CA LEU A 61 2.05 -7.48 1.86
C LEU A 61 2.08 -8.37 3.10
N ASP A 62 1.69 -9.64 2.96
CA ASP A 62 1.69 -10.59 4.06
C ASP A 62 3.13 -10.83 4.54
N GLU A 63 4.11 -11.00 3.65
CA GLU A 63 5.51 -11.06 4.03
C GLU A 63 5.97 -9.79 4.76
N TYR A 64 5.57 -8.61 4.28
CA TYR A 64 5.90 -7.35 4.92
C TYR A 64 5.31 -7.23 6.34
N GLN A 65 4.06 -7.66 6.53
CA GLN A 65 3.33 -7.53 7.79
C GLN A 65 3.71 -8.60 8.82
N TYR A 66 4.00 -9.82 8.38
CA TYR A 66 4.27 -10.97 9.25
C TYR A 66 5.76 -11.31 9.37
N SER A 67 6.65 -10.57 8.71
CA SER A 67 8.10 -10.77 8.93
C SER A 67 8.49 -10.38 10.37
N PRO A 68 9.09 -11.30 11.17
CA PRO A 68 9.36 -11.12 12.60
C PRO A 68 10.45 -10.08 12.95
N LYS A 69 10.83 -9.18 12.02
CA LYS A 69 11.94 -8.23 12.19
C LYS A 69 11.55 -6.75 12.28
N LYS A 70 10.27 -6.41 12.52
CA LYS A 70 9.86 -5.01 12.76
C LYS A 70 8.95 -4.86 13.99
N MET A 71 9.42 -5.35 15.13
CA MET A 71 9.13 -4.73 16.42
C MET A 71 10.33 -3.84 16.76
N HIS A 72 10.24 -2.55 16.44
CA HIS A 72 11.12 -1.52 16.98
C HIS A 72 10.26 -0.35 17.41
#